data_AF-A0A7S2M389-F1
#
_entry.id   AF-A0A7S2M389-F1
#
_cell.length_a   1.000
_cell.length_b   1.000
_cell.length_c   1.000
_cell.angle_alpha   90.00
_cell.angle_beta   90.00
_cell.angle_gamma   90.00
#
_symmetry.space_group_name_H-M   'P 1'
#
loop_
_entity.id
_entity.type
_entity.pdbx_description
1 polymer ?
#
loop_
_entity_poly.entity_id
_entity_poly.type
_entity_poly.pdbx_seq_one_letter_code
_entity_poly.pdbx_strand_id
1 'polypeptide(L)'
;VGKIETFRDPQQTGTNVRQIQGNYRGAWNTYVGLSSGNILVSDMFYGLFIVKANSPYPEPNAPTLSAVRNANNGVTLTWNAVPNARAYSVERRIGGQSFVVVAEFLTTTSYFDNSVRDTNASYKVKAVNGEGTGVSATVESAILTASPTKAPTNQPTPRPSPLPTPNPTLPPSRAPTPQPSPNPTPLPENFPIPVPTTSAPTRDVLYSGAFGCLGDFPQS
;
A
#
# COMPACT_ATOMS: atom_id res chain seq x y z
N VAL A 1 13.84 -5.83 17.53
CA VAL A 1 13.15 -6.54 18.62
C VAL A 1 14.08 -7.63 19.11
N GLY A 2 14.75 -7.40 20.23
CA GLY A 2 15.73 -8.34 20.78
C GLY A 2 15.02 -9.41 21.59
N LYS A 3 15.15 -10.68 21.17
CA LYS A 3 14.92 -11.80 22.06
C LYS A 3 16.01 -11.71 23.13
N ILE A 4 15.69 -11.20 24.32
CA ILE A 4 16.55 -11.48 25.46
C ILE A 4 16.16 -12.89 25.87
N GLU A 5 16.96 -13.87 25.42
CA GLU A 5 16.97 -15.15 26.10
C GLU A 5 17.49 -14.88 27.50
N THR A 6 16.59 -14.82 28.48
CA THR A 6 16.93 -14.64 29.89
C THR A 6 17.68 -15.86 30.45
N PHE A 7 17.88 -16.92 29.65
CA PHE A 7 18.72 -18.06 29.97
C PHE A 7 20.19 -17.81 29.61
N ARG A 8 20.82 -16.89 30.35
CA ARG A 8 22.26 -17.03 30.58
C ARG A 8 22.38 -18.23 31.53
N ASP A 9 22.97 -19.35 31.08
CA ASP A 9 23.29 -20.52 31.89
C ASP A 9 23.79 -20.06 33.28
N PRO A 10 22.93 -20.06 34.32
CA PRO A 10 23.29 -19.43 35.61
C PRO A 10 24.43 -20.17 36.29
N GLN A 11 24.71 -21.39 35.83
CA GLN A 11 25.70 -22.32 36.36
C GLN A 11 26.97 -22.37 35.49
N GLN A 12 27.01 -21.68 34.33
CA GLN A 12 28.13 -21.65 33.37
C GLN A 12 28.71 -23.04 33.03
N THR A 13 27.86 -24.05 32.92
CA THR A 13 28.25 -25.45 32.67
C THR A 13 28.62 -25.73 31.21
N GLY A 14 28.25 -24.86 30.27
CA GLY A 14 28.62 -25.01 28.84
C GLY A 14 27.86 -26.12 28.10
N THR A 15 26.85 -26.73 28.74
CA THR A 15 26.06 -27.82 28.15
C THR A 15 24.73 -27.28 27.63
N ASN A 16 24.58 -27.17 26.31
CA ASN A 16 23.33 -26.78 25.64
C ASN A 16 22.29 -27.92 25.66
N VAL A 17 22.05 -28.55 26.81
CA VAL A 17 21.03 -29.61 26.92
C VAL A 17 19.68 -28.94 27.08
N ARG A 18 18.85 -29.08 26.04
CA ARG A 18 17.52 -28.51 25.85
C ARG A 18 16.43 -29.11 26.76
N GLN A 19 16.71 -29.33 28.03
CA GLN A 19 15.69 -29.75 29.00
C GLN A 19 15.90 -29.03 30.32
N ILE A 20 14.87 -28.30 30.74
CA ILE A 20 14.79 -27.72 32.07
C ILE A 20 14.80 -28.87 33.07
N GLN A 21 15.92 -29.08 33.78
CA GLN A 21 15.96 -29.99 34.93
C GLN A 21 15.53 -29.21 36.18
N GLY A 22 14.40 -29.57 36.79
CA GLY A 22 13.94 -29.05 38.09
C GLY A 22 12.62 -28.26 38.07
N ASN A 23 12.17 -27.83 39.25
CA ASN A 23 10.92 -27.10 39.47
C ASN A 23 11.07 -25.58 39.25
N TYR A 24 11.57 -25.14 38.09
CA TYR A 24 11.67 -23.72 37.79
C TYR A 24 10.29 -23.13 37.46
N ARG A 25 9.81 -22.22 38.32
CA ARG A 25 8.62 -21.39 38.09
C ARG A 25 9.06 -20.05 37.50
N GLY A 26 8.61 -19.70 36.29
CA GLY A 26 8.90 -18.38 35.71
C GLY A 26 8.57 -18.26 34.23
N ALA A 27 8.68 -17.02 33.73
CA ALA A 27 8.42 -16.66 32.35
C ALA A 27 9.41 -17.32 31.38
N TRP A 28 8.89 -17.95 30.32
CA TRP A 28 9.65 -18.64 29.28
C TRP A 28 10.12 -17.70 28.18
N ASN A 29 9.30 -16.72 27.80
CA ASN A 29 9.67 -15.71 26.81
C ASN A 29 9.33 -14.32 27.32
N THR A 30 10.32 -13.42 27.28
CA THR A 30 10.11 -12.00 27.57
C THR A 30 10.51 -11.18 26.35
N TYR A 31 9.57 -10.44 25.79
CA TYR A 31 9.80 -9.54 24.67
C TYR A 31 9.84 -8.11 25.19
N VAL A 32 11.04 -7.54 25.16
CA VAL A 32 11.30 -6.15 25.57
C VAL A 32 11.48 -5.25 24.36
N GLY A 33 11.38 -3.92 24.57
CA GLY A 33 11.67 -2.94 23.53
C GLY A 33 10.55 -2.76 22.50
N LEU A 34 9.31 -3.07 22.88
CA LEU A 34 8.14 -2.66 22.09
C LEU A 34 8.05 -1.12 22.06
N SER A 35 7.60 -0.57 20.94
CA SER A 35 7.39 0.88 20.78
C SER A 35 6.35 1.41 21.78
N SER A 36 5.36 0.58 22.09
CA SER A 36 4.36 0.80 23.14
C SER A 36 4.93 0.81 24.57
N GLY A 37 6.24 0.64 24.75
CA GLY A 37 6.91 0.59 26.06
C GLY A 37 6.58 -0.63 26.93
N ASN A 38 5.56 -1.40 26.56
CA ASN A 38 5.14 -2.61 27.23
C ASN A 38 6.14 -3.75 27.05
N ILE A 39 6.03 -4.72 27.95
CA ILE A 39 6.77 -5.98 27.92
C ILE A 39 5.74 -7.09 27.74
N LEU A 40 5.95 -7.95 26.73
CA LEU A 40 5.16 -9.17 26.58
C LEU A 40 5.87 -10.30 27.32
N VAL A 41 5.17 -10.95 28.22
CA VAL A 41 5.69 -12.04 29.04
C VAL A 41 4.83 -13.27 28.80
N SER A 42 5.46 -14.36 28.38
CA SER A 42 4.83 -15.67 28.25
C SER A 42 5.31 -16.55 29.39
N ASP A 43 4.38 -16.95 30.26
CA ASP A 43 4.59 -17.80 31.41
C ASP A 43 3.89 -19.14 31.25
N MET A 44 4.44 -20.18 31.88
CA MET A 44 3.93 -21.54 31.79
C MET A 44 2.61 -21.76 32.54
N PHE A 45 2.34 -20.99 33.60
CA PHE A 45 1.15 -21.12 34.44
C PHE A 45 0.09 -20.06 34.12
N TYR A 46 0.53 -18.84 33.79
CA TYR A 46 -0.35 -17.69 33.58
C TYR A 46 -0.54 -17.31 32.10
N GLY A 47 0.13 -18.01 31.17
CA GLY A 47 0.01 -17.76 29.74
C GLY A 47 0.69 -16.46 29.30
N LEU A 48 0.17 -15.83 28.23
CA LEU A 48 0.69 -14.57 27.71
C LEU A 48 0.04 -13.39 28.43
N PHE A 49 0.84 -12.52 29.02
CA PHE A 49 0.38 -11.28 29.64
C PHE A 49 1.29 -10.10 29.32
N ILE A 50 0.75 -8.90 29.52
CA ILE A 50 1.43 -7.63 29.28
C ILE A 50 1.81 -7.02 30.61
N VAL A 51 3.08 -6.65 30.75
CA VAL A 51 3.58 -5.86 31.87
C VAL A 51 3.91 -4.47 31.38
N LYS A 52 3.40 -3.44 32.07
CA LYS A 52 3.86 -2.07 31.88
C LYS A 52 4.90 -1.77 32.94
N ALA A 53 6.14 -1.57 32.52
CA ALA A 53 7.17 -1.04 33.40
C ALA A 53 6.92 0.45 33.61
N ASN A 54 6.97 0.93 34.85
CA ASN A 54 6.90 2.37 35.11
C ASN A 54 8.09 3.06 34.45
N SER A 55 7.83 3.90 33.45
CA SER A 55 8.87 4.71 32.82
C SER A 55 9.17 5.91 33.71
N PRO A 56 10.45 6.27 33.95
CA PRO A 56 10.80 7.48 34.69
C PRO A 56 10.58 8.77 33.87
N TYR A 57 10.02 8.67 32.66
CA TYR A 57 9.85 9.78 31.72
C TYR A 57 8.38 9.93 31.30
N PRO A 58 7.90 11.16 31.03
CA PRO A 58 6.51 11.41 30.61
C PRO A 58 6.24 10.92 29.19
N GLU A 59 4.97 11.03 28.77
CA GLU A 59 4.60 10.85 27.36
C GLU A 59 5.32 11.85 26.43
N PRO A 60 5.52 11.53 25.15
CA PRO A 60 6.26 12.40 24.25
C PRO A 60 5.45 13.65 23.89
N ASN A 61 6.13 14.78 23.73
CA ASN A 61 5.50 15.99 23.18
C ASN A 61 5.15 15.81 21.68
N ALA A 62 4.30 16.69 21.16
CA ALA A 62 3.96 16.69 19.74
C ALA A 62 5.20 16.97 18.85
N PRO A 63 5.46 16.16 17.81
CA PRO A 63 6.47 16.49 16.81
C PRO A 63 6.00 17.66 15.92
N THR A 64 6.95 18.46 15.45
CA THR A 64 6.74 19.48 14.41
C THR A 64 6.96 18.84 13.05
N LEU A 65 5.92 18.79 12.23
CA LEU A 65 5.90 18.11 10.94
C LEU A 65 6.03 19.09 9.77
N SER A 66 6.76 18.70 8.74
CA SER A 66 6.78 19.31 7.41
C SER A 66 6.53 18.24 6.35
N ALA A 67 5.73 18.55 5.33
CA ALA A 67 5.42 17.66 4.21
C ALA A 67 5.71 18.37 2.88
N VAL A 68 6.77 17.95 2.19
CA VAL A 68 7.25 18.59 0.96
C VAL A 68 7.08 17.65 -0.21
N ARG A 69 6.35 18.10 -1.24
CA ARG A 69 6.23 17.37 -2.50
C ARG A 69 7.50 17.58 -3.35
N ASN A 70 8.08 16.49 -3.84
CA ASN A 70 9.30 16.53 -4.65
C ASN A 70 8.98 16.54 -6.17
N ALA A 71 10.01 16.72 -6.99
CA ALA A 71 9.89 16.74 -8.46
C ALA A 71 9.36 15.42 -9.05
N ASN A 72 9.59 14.31 -8.36
CA ASN A 72 9.04 12.99 -8.73
C ASN A 72 7.59 12.80 -8.25
N ASN A 73 6.95 13.84 -7.74
CA ASN A 73 5.57 13.87 -7.28
C ASN A 73 5.27 12.96 -6.07
N GLY A 74 6.29 12.54 -5.34
CA GLY A 74 6.14 11.92 -4.02
C GLY A 74 6.24 12.96 -2.90
N VAL A 75 5.73 12.64 -1.73
CA VAL A 75 5.76 13.54 -0.57
C VAL A 75 6.81 13.06 0.42
N THR A 76 7.78 13.92 0.73
CA THR A 76 8.76 13.69 1.80
C THR A 76 8.27 14.38 3.06
N LEU A 77 8.00 13.59 4.08
CA LEU A 77 7.70 14.06 5.41
C LEU A 77 8.98 14.12 6.22
N THR A 78 9.16 15.22 6.96
CA THR A 78 10.26 15.41 7.90
C THR A 78 9.73 16.00 9.20
N TRP A 79 10.29 15.57 10.33
CA TRP A 79 9.93 16.10 11.63
C TRP A 79 11.15 16.21 12.55
N ASN A 80 11.02 16.93 13.66
CA ASN A 80 12.08 16.97 14.66
C ASN A 80 12.09 15.70 15.51
N ALA A 81 13.28 15.30 15.98
CA ALA A 81 13.38 14.31 17.05
C ALA A 81 12.68 14.83 18.31
N VAL A 82 11.95 13.95 18.98
CA VAL A 82 11.15 14.24 20.17
C VAL A 82 11.77 13.49 21.34
N PRO A 83 12.17 14.17 22.44
CA PRO A 83 12.67 13.50 23.62
C PRO A 83 11.71 12.42 24.13
N ASN A 84 12.26 11.31 24.62
CA ASN A 84 11.53 10.17 25.17
C ASN A 84 10.66 9.39 24.16
N ALA A 85 10.63 9.76 22.88
CA ALA A 85 9.99 8.97 21.84
C ALA A 85 10.82 7.72 21.54
N ARG A 86 10.16 6.55 21.51
CA ARG A 86 10.78 5.28 21.12
C ARG A 86 10.62 5.00 19.62
N ALA A 87 9.55 5.51 19.03
CA ALA A 87 9.28 5.39 17.61
C ALA A 87 8.30 6.49 17.16
N TYR A 88 8.06 6.52 15.84
CA TYR A 88 7.04 7.33 15.21
C TYR A 88 6.09 6.48 14.37
N SER A 89 4.85 6.95 14.22
CA SER A 89 3.95 6.51 13.16
C SER A 89 3.47 7.69 12.33
N VAL A 90 3.21 7.43 11.05
CA VAL A 90 2.71 8.41 10.08
C VAL A 90 1.28 8.02 9.75
N GLU A 91 0.37 8.97 9.93
CA GLU A 91 -1.00 8.87 9.50
C GLU A 91 -1.24 9.79 8.31
N ARG A 92 -2.06 9.33 7.37
CA ARG A 92 -2.40 10.05 6.16
C ARG A 92 -3.89 9.99 5.90
N ARG A 93 -4.46 11.08 5.40
CA ARG A 93 -5.75 11.08 4.69
C ARG A 93 -5.59 11.66 3.29
N ILE A 94 -6.46 11.21 2.39
CA ILE A 94 -6.55 11.72 1.01
C ILE A 94 -7.97 12.25 0.82
N GLY A 95 -8.10 13.51 0.41
CA GLY A 95 -9.40 14.18 0.33
C GLY A 95 -10.16 14.18 1.66
N GLY A 96 -11.48 13.97 1.63
CA GLY A 96 -12.34 13.96 2.81
C GLY A 96 -12.35 12.65 3.62
N GLN A 97 -11.42 11.73 3.34
CA GLN A 97 -11.36 10.44 4.01
C GLN A 97 -10.81 10.54 5.44
N SER A 98 -11.02 9.48 6.22
CA SER A 98 -10.39 9.31 7.53
C SER A 98 -8.87 9.11 7.40
N PHE A 99 -8.15 9.45 8.48
CA PHE A 99 -6.72 9.14 8.58
C PHE A 99 -6.50 7.63 8.69
N VAL A 100 -5.49 7.12 7.98
CA VAL A 100 -5.00 5.75 8.06
C VAL A 100 -3.51 5.75 8.37
N VAL A 101 -3.03 4.75 9.12
CA VAL A 101 -1.59 4.57 9.38
C VAL A 101 -0.92 4.05 8.11
N VAL A 102 0.08 4.77 7.62
CA VAL A 102 0.84 4.41 6.40
C VAL A 102 2.28 3.99 6.70
N ALA A 103 2.76 4.30 7.92
CA ALA A 103 4.02 3.81 8.44
C ALA A 103 3.99 3.77 9.97
N GLU A 104 4.69 2.81 10.56
CA GLU A 104 4.80 2.63 12.00
C GLU A 104 6.19 2.11 12.38
N PHE A 105 6.51 2.17 13.67
CA PHE A 105 7.80 1.76 14.23
C PHE A 105 9.02 2.49 13.64
N LEU A 106 8.82 3.69 13.11
CA LEU A 106 9.92 4.49 12.53
C LEU A 106 10.83 4.99 13.64
N THR A 107 12.13 4.74 13.51
CA THR A 107 13.17 5.28 14.41
C THR A 107 13.88 6.49 13.82
N THR A 108 13.65 6.76 12.53
CA THR A 108 14.12 7.94 11.83
C THR A 108 13.08 9.07 11.93
N THR A 109 13.50 10.27 11.55
CA THR A 109 12.64 11.46 11.57
C THR A 109 12.20 11.91 10.17
N SER A 110 12.08 10.95 9.26
CA SER A 110 11.65 11.18 7.88
C SER A 110 10.91 9.97 7.30
N TYR A 111 9.94 10.23 6.43
CA TYR A 111 9.22 9.21 5.68
C TYR A 111 8.92 9.70 4.26
N PHE A 112 9.08 8.84 3.27
CA PHE A 112 8.76 9.15 1.88
C PHE A 112 7.49 8.41 1.44
N ASP A 113 6.43 9.15 1.17
CA ASP A 113 5.17 8.64 0.64
C ASP A 113 5.13 8.78 -0.88
N ASN A 114 5.36 7.66 -1.57
CA ASN A 114 5.34 7.58 -3.03
C ASN A 114 3.94 7.27 -3.61
N SER A 115 2.94 7.03 -2.76
CA SER A 115 1.62 6.52 -3.17
C SER A 115 0.58 7.61 -3.41
N VAL A 116 0.92 8.87 -3.14
CA VAL A 116 0.03 10.05 -3.31
C VAL A 116 0.41 10.92 -4.51
N ARG A 117 0.83 10.29 -5.60
CA ARG A 117 1.13 11.01 -6.84
C ARG A 117 -0.14 11.71 -7.34
N ASP A 118 0.02 12.94 -7.80
CA ASP A 118 -1.02 13.78 -8.40
C ASP A 118 -2.21 14.11 -7.48
N THR A 119 -2.11 13.78 -6.19
CA THR A 119 -3.21 13.93 -5.23
C THR A 119 -2.73 14.62 -3.97
N ASN A 120 -3.49 15.60 -3.47
CA ASN A 120 -3.21 16.20 -2.16
C ASN A 120 -3.54 15.20 -1.03
N ALA A 121 -2.62 15.08 -0.08
CA ALA A 121 -2.80 14.34 1.15
C ALA A 121 -2.52 15.23 2.36
N SER A 122 -3.25 15.00 3.45
CA SER A 122 -2.92 15.55 4.76
C SER A 122 -2.28 14.49 5.63
N TYR A 123 -1.32 14.90 6.45
CA TYR A 123 -0.51 14.02 7.28
C TYR A 123 -0.51 14.45 8.74
N LYS A 124 -0.35 13.45 9.61
CA LYS A 124 0.03 13.62 11.02
C LYS A 124 1.16 12.66 11.34
N VAL A 125 2.01 13.06 12.27
CA VAL A 125 3.04 12.18 12.85
C VAL A 125 2.80 12.06 14.34
N LYS A 126 2.87 10.82 14.83
CA LYS A 126 2.72 10.47 16.23
C LYS A 126 4.07 10.04 16.78
N ALA A 127 4.56 10.71 17.82
CA ALA A 127 5.69 10.26 18.62
C ALA A 127 5.16 9.35 19.74
N VAL A 128 5.68 8.12 19.86
CA VAL A 128 5.14 7.11 20.79
C VAL A 128 6.18 6.62 21.79
N ASN A 129 5.73 6.43 23.03
CA ASN A 129 6.47 5.67 24.06
C ASN A 129 5.49 4.85 24.93
N GLY A 130 5.98 4.32 26.05
CA GLY A 130 5.16 3.51 26.97
C GLY A 130 4.10 4.25 27.77
N GLU A 131 4.23 5.56 27.87
CA GLU A 131 3.32 6.40 28.63
C GLU A 131 2.23 7.00 27.75
N GLY A 132 2.48 7.24 26.47
CA GLY A 132 1.48 7.80 25.60
C GLY A 132 2.00 8.20 24.23
N THR A 133 1.32 9.20 23.64
CA THR A 133 1.56 9.65 22.27
C THR A 133 1.48 11.16 22.17
N GLY A 134 2.51 11.78 21.61
CA GLY A 134 2.47 13.16 21.13
C GLY A 134 2.07 13.22 19.66
N VAL A 135 1.03 13.98 19.32
CA VAL A 135 0.49 14.05 17.94
C VAL A 135 0.79 15.41 17.32
N SER A 136 1.38 15.44 16.13
CA SER A 136 1.63 16.68 15.39
C SER A 136 0.33 17.39 14.99
N ALA A 137 0.45 18.68 14.64
CA ALA A 137 -0.56 19.33 13.82
C ALA A 137 -0.74 18.58 12.47
N THR A 138 -1.93 18.72 11.87
CA THR A 138 -2.17 18.23 10.51
C THR A 138 -1.44 19.13 9.51
N VAL A 139 -0.68 18.54 8.60
CA VAL A 139 0.02 19.26 7.52
C VAL A 139 -0.45 18.72 6.17
N GLU A 140 -0.86 19.61 5.27
CA GLU A 140 -1.20 19.24 3.89
C GLU A 140 0.02 19.28 2.99
N SER A 141 0.12 18.32 2.06
CA SER A 141 1.13 18.36 1.01
C SER A 141 0.77 19.46 0.00
N ALA A 142 1.77 20.18 -0.51
CA ALA A 142 1.55 21.03 -1.67
C ALA A 142 1.10 20.20 -2.88
N ILE A 143 0.24 20.77 -3.73
CA ILE A 143 -0.04 20.24 -5.07
C ILE A 143 1.06 20.72 -6.03
N LEU A 144 1.43 19.90 -7.02
CA LEU A 144 2.20 20.42 -8.16
C LEU A 144 1.26 21.30 -8.98
N THR A 145 1.51 22.61 -9.00
CA THR A 145 0.89 23.49 -10.00
C THR A 145 1.56 23.21 -11.34
N ALA A 146 0.77 23.21 -12.42
CA ALA A 146 1.34 23.16 -13.76
C ALA A 146 2.38 24.28 -13.89
N SER A 147 3.57 23.96 -14.38
CA SER A 147 4.58 24.96 -14.72
C SER A 147 3.91 26.05 -15.58
N PRO A 148 4.22 27.34 -15.37
CA PRO A 148 3.61 28.40 -16.16
C PRO A 148 3.77 28.09 -17.65
N THR A 149 2.64 28.09 -18.38
CA THR A 149 2.63 27.99 -19.83
C THR A 149 3.57 29.07 -20.40
N LYS A 150 4.30 28.74 -21.47
CA LYS A 150 5.23 29.66 -22.17
C LYS A 150 4.67 31.09 -22.16
N ALA A 151 5.52 32.05 -21.79
CA ALA A 151 5.18 33.46 -21.87
C ALA A 151 4.53 33.77 -23.23
N PRO A 152 3.48 34.61 -23.28
CA PRO A 152 2.83 34.98 -24.53
C PRO A 152 3.89 35.46 -25.53
N THR A 153 3.91 34.86 -26.72
CA THR A 153 4.83 35.30 -27.76
C THR A 153 4.47 36.72 -28.14
N ASN A 154 5.42 37.66 -28.07
CA ASN A 154 5.28 39.02 -28.61
C ASN A 154 5.20 39.05 -30.16
N GLN A 155 4.94 37.91 -30.80
CA GLN A 155 4.89 37.81 -32.25
C GLN A 155 3.47 38.14 -32.71
N PRO A 156 3.28 39.17 -33.56
CA PRO A 156 2.00 39.44 -34.18
C PRO A 156 1.51 38.19 -34.91
N THR A 157 0.26 37.83 -34.68
CA THR A 157 -0.43 36.80 -35.47
C THR A 157 -0.25 37.16 -36.96
N PRO A 158 0.24 36.25 -37.83
CA PRO A 158 0.26 36.51 -39.26
C PRO A 158 -1.12 36.97 -39.71
N ARG A 159 -1.17 38.04 -40.51
CA ARG A 159 -2.42 38.58 -41.04
C ARG A 159 -3.24 37.43 -41.66
N PRO A 160 -4.53 37.28 -41.34
CA PRO A 160 -5.37 36.26 -41.97
C PRO A 160 -5.27 36.39 -43.49
N SER A 161 -5.03 35.26 -44.16
CA SER A 161 -5.02 35.18 -45.62
C SER A 161 -6.34 35.72 -46.15
N PRO A 162 -6.36 36.64 -47.14
CA PRO A 162 -7.61 37.06 -47.73
C PRO A 162 -8.31 35.87 -48.39
N LEU A 163 -9.58 35.67 -48.04
CA LEU A 163 -10.53 34.73 -48.64
C LEU A 163 -11.69 35.56 -49.23
N PRO A 164 -12.45 35.14 -50.26
CA PRO A 164 -12.28 34.11 -51.29
C PRO A 164 -12.20 34.70 -52.72
N THR A 165 -11.85 33.88 -53.71
CA THR A 165 -12.12 34.20 -55.14
C THR A 165 -13.63 34.13 -55.40
N PRO A 166 -14.30 35.21 -55.86
CA PRO A 166 -15.62 35.06 -56.46
C PRO A 166 -15.41 34.64 -57.92
N ASN A 167 -15.89 33.46 -58.31
CA ASN A 167 -16.16 33.22 -59.73
C ASN A 167 -17.61 32.74 -59.89
N PRO A 168 -18.44 33.47 -60.69
CA PRO A 168 -19.84 33.17 -60.85
C PRO A 168 -20.11 31.88 -61.65
N THR A 169 -21.18 31.22 -61.21
CA THR A 169 -21.88 30.05 -61.72
C THR A 169 -22.13 30.09 -63.24
N LEU A 170 -21.67 29.08 -63.98
CA LEU A 170 -22.23 28.76 -65.30
C LEU A 170 -23.64 28.16 -65.12
N PRO A 171 -24.65 28.54 -65.94
CA PRO A 171 -25.98 27.94 -65.86
C PRO A 171 -25.94 26.44 -66.22
N PRO A 172 -26.75 25.59 -65.56
CA PRO A 172 -26.79 24.16 -65.85
C PRO A 172 -27.39 23.91 -67.24
N SER A 173 -26.62 23.20 -68.08
CA SER A 173 -27.10 22.64 -69.34
C SER A 173 -28.22 21.64 -69.06
N ARG A 174 -29.41 21.87 -69.62
CA ARG A 174 -30.51 20.90 -69.61
C ARG A 174 -30.18 19.75 -70.57
N ALA A 175 -29.55 18.70 -70.07
CA ALA A 175 -29.55 17.39 -70.70
C ALA A 175 -30.43 16.44 -69.87
N PRO A 176 -31.50 15.86 -70.43
CA PRO A 176 -32.34 14.90 -69.71
C PRO A 176 -31.76 13.47 -69.76
N THR A 177 -31.71 12.82 -68.59
CA THR A 177 -31.92 11.35 -68.32
C THR A 177 -30.91 10.33 -68.91
N PRO A 178 -30.71 9.10 -68.34
CA PRO A 178 -31.75 8.16 -67.89
C PRO A 178 -31.59 7.49 -66.49
N GLN A 179 -32.76 7.25 -65.91
CA GLN A 179 -33.26 6.13 -65.08
C GLN A 179 -32.33 5.36 -64.10
N PRO A 180 -32.76 5.16 -62.83
CA PRO A 180 -32.00 4.40 -61.83
C PRO A 180 -31.93 2.90 -62.18
N SER A 181 -30.73 2.32 -62.02
CA SER A 181 -30.54 0.87 -62.01
C SER A 181 -30.64 0.36 -60.56
N PRO A 182 -31.55 -0.57 -60.24
CA PRO A 182 -31.65 -1.14 -58.90
C PRO A 182 -30.57 -2.22 -58.72
N ASN A 183 -29.61 -1.98 -57.84
CA ASN A 183 -28.78 -3.06 -57.32
C ASN A 183 -29.14 -3.33 -55.85
N PRO A 184 -29.82 -4.43 -55.52
CA PRO A 184 -30.06 -4.83 -54.14
C PRO A 184 -28.79 -5.43 -53.53
N THR A 185 -28.39 -4.91 -52.38
CA THR A 185 -27.37 -5.49 -51.50
C THR A 185 -27.80 -6.91 -51.06
N PRO A 186 -26.91 -7.92 -51.07
CA PRO A 186 -27.26 -9.28 -50.67
C PRO A 186 -27.57 -9.41 -49.17
N LEU A 187 -28.49 -10.34 -48.90
CA LEU A 187 -29.04 -10.79 -47.62
C LEU A 187 -27.95 -11.38 -46.68
N PRO A 188 -28.04 -11.20 -45.35
CA PRO A 188 -27.18 -11.92 -44.40
C PRO A 188 -27.52 -13.42 -44.38
N GLU A 189 -26.49 -14.25 -44.46
CA GLU A 189 -26.57 -15.71 -44.47
C GLU A 189 -26.92 -16.25 -43.07
N ASN A 190 -28.02 -16.99 -42.98
CA ASN A 190 -28.42 -17.74 -41.78
C ASN A 190 -27.39 -18.84 -41.50
N PHE A 191 -26.63 -18.71 -40.41
CA PHE A 191 -25.94 -19.85 -39.82
C PHE A 191 -26.87 -20.57 -38.83
N PRO A 192 -27.18 -21.86 -39.04
CA PRO A 192 -27.90 -22.65 -38.04
C PRO A 192 -27.00 -22.94 -36.83
N ILE A 193 -27.55 -22.74 -35.64
CA ILE A 193 -26.97 -23.21 -34.38
C ILE A 193 -27.17 -24.73 -34.31
N PRO A 194 -26.13 -25.57 -34.20
CA PRO A 194 -26.31 -26.94 -33.76
C PRO A 194 -26.50 -26.98 -32.24
N VAL A 195 -27.70 -27.37 -31.81
CA VAL A 195 -27.92 -28.01 -30.50
C VAL A 195 -27.59 -29.50 -30.70
N PRO A 196 -26.75 -30.12 -29.86
CA PRO A 196 -27.33 -31.15 -29.00
C PRO A 196 -26.65 -31.39 -27.62
N THR A 197 -27.54 -31.60 -26.65
CA THR A 197 -27.54 -32.55 -25.51
C THR A 197 -26.41 -32.64 -24.47
N THR A 198 -26.86 -32.38 -23.23
CA THR A 198 -26.55 -33.07 -21.96
C THR A 198 -25.87 -34.44 -22.05
N SER A 199 -24.74 -34.59 -21.33
CA SER A 199 -24.40 -35.83 -20.61
C SER A 199 -23.52 -35.53 -19.39
N ALA A 200 -23.66 -36.39 -18.38
CA ALA A 200 -23.24 -36.25 -16.99
C ALA A 200 -21.72 -36.20 -16.75
N PRO A 201 -21.24 -35.72 -15.58
CA PRO A 201 -19.85 -35.91 -15.19
C PRO A 201 -19.66 -37.29 -14.56
N THR A 202 -18.72 -38.08 -15.06
CA THR A 202 -18.10 -39.17 -14.30
C THR A 202 -16.58 -39.11 -14.42
N ARG A 203 -15.99 -39.02 -13.23
CA ARG A 203 -14.66 -39.27 -12.70
C ARG A 203 -13.50 -39.79 -13.58
N ASP A 204 -12.33 -39.36 -13.08
CA ASP A 204 -11.01 -40.01 -13.00
C ASP A 204 -10.27 -40.28 -14.31
N VAL A 205 -9.03 -39.78 -14.42
CA VAL A 205 -7.84 -40.61 -14.70
C VAL A 205 -6.58 -39.95 -14.10
N LEU A 206 -5.80 -40.84 -13.49
CA LEU A 206 -4.47 -40.75 -12.89
C LEU A 206 -3.37 -40.23 -13.83
N TYR A 207 -2.31 -39.68 -13.23
CA TYR A 207 -0.95 -39.94 -13.72
C TYR A 207 -0.05 -40.36 -12.54
N SER A 208 0.65 -41.46 -12.78
CA SER A 208 1.73 -42.15 -12.04
C SER A 208 2.84 -41.21 -11.56
N GLY A 209 3.72 -41.49 -10.60
CA GLY A 209 4.29 -42.65 -9.87
C GLY A 209 5.52 -42.02 -9.13
N ALA A 210 6.28 -42.59 -8.20
CA ALA A 210 6.45 -43.90 -7.61
C ALA A 210 7.31 -43.69 -6.33
N PHE A 211 7.66 -44.80 -5.67
CA PHE A 211 8.56 -45.00 -4.52
C PHE A 211 7.90 -44.99 -3.14
N GLY A 212 7.57 -46.22 -2.72
CA GLY A 212 7.29 -46.55 -1.33
C GLY A 212 8.56 -46.76 -0.51
N CYS A 213 8.33 -46.95 0.79
CA CYS A 213 8.85 -48.04 1.60
C CYS A 213 8.11 -48.04 2.95
N LEU A 214 7.52 -49.20 3.29
CA LEU A 214 7.59 -49.95 4.57
C LEU A 214 7.51 -49.13 5.87
N GLY A 215 6.65 -49.41 6.86
CA GLY A 215 5.81 -50.57 7.16
C GLY A 215 5.23 -50.42 8.58
N ASP A 216 4.37 -51.39 8.94
CA ASP A 216 3.89 -51.77 10.29
C ASP A 216 2.76 -50.97 10.99
N PHE A 217 1.52 -51.42 10.71
CA PHE A 217 0.49 -52.06 11.59
C PHE A 217 0.51 -51.89 13.15
N PRO A 218 -0.64 -52.11 13.84
CA PRO A 218 -1.35 -51.07 14.58
C PRO A 218 -1.37 -51.29 16.10
N GLN A 219 -1.83 -50.29 16.85
CA GLN A 219 -2.27 -50.43 18.24
C GLN A 219 -3.79 -50.29 18.30
N SER A 220 -4.41 -51.27 18.96
CA SER A 220 -5.73 -51.16 19.60
C SER A 220 -5.68 -50.18 20.78
#